data_AF-A0AAJ1AUN9-F1
#
_entry.id   AF-A0AAJ1AUN9-F1
#
_cell.length_a   1.000
_cell.length_b   1.000
_cell.length_c   1.000
_cell.angle_alpha   90.00
_cell.angle_beta   90.00
_cell.angle_gamma   90.00
#
_symmetry.space_group_name_H-M   'P 1'
#
loop_
_entity.id
_entity.type
_entity.pdbx_description
1 polymer ?
#
loop_
_entity_poly.entity_id
_entity_poly.type
_entity_poly.pdbx_seq_one_letter_code
_entity_poly.pdbx_strand_id
1 'polypeptide(L)'
;MEDREDRLWFLFQFLHDVEEKMSKEEQKQVMIEKAINLKLMCDYVVSCSYLDIVLIICMLRDYVRMVDEIRRDDIQWSAYYRDKFTRMADRLSEQIEYNYDAAKERCLAKRQKEETARDIGEDAMTLAVKYGKGKKK
;
A
#
# COMPACT_ATOMS: atom_id res chain seq x y z
N MET A 1 -17.95 -1.68 -11.23
CA MET A 1 -17.56 -0.34 -10.74
C MET A 1 -17.06 -0.48 -9.30
N GLU A 2 -17.77 -1.24 -8.46
CA GLU A 2 -17.33 -1.74 -7.12
C GLU A 2 -15.86 -2.19 -7.07
N ASP A 3 -15.47 -3.14 -7.93
CA ASP A 3 -14.11 -3.72 -7.92
C ASP A 3 -12.96 -2.70 -8.15
N ARG A 4 -13.23 -1.53 -8.73
CA ARG A 4 -12.19 -0.49 -8.92
C ARG A 4 -12.11 0.46 -7.72
N GLU A 5 -13.24 0.78 -7.10
CA GLU A 5 -13.28 1.56 -5.86
C GLU A 5 -12.67 0.78 -4.70
N ASP A 6 -12.96 -0.52 -4.58
CA ASP A 6 -12.39 -1.39 -3.55
C ASP A 6 -10.86 -1.51 -3.64
N ARG A 7 -10.31 -1.42 -4.86
CA ARG A 7 -8.86 -1.46 -5.11
C ARG A 7 -8.16 -0.15 -4.74
N LEU A 8 -8.76 0.98 -5.09
CA LEU A 8 -8.27 2.29 -4.66
C LEU A 8 -8.39 2.42 -3.14
N TRP A 9 -9.47 1.91 -2.56
CA TRP A 9 -9.63 1.83 -1.12
C TRP A 9 -8.52 0.98 -0.48
N PHE A 10 -8.21 -0.20 -1.02
CA PHE A 10 -7.09 -1.01 -0.52
C PHE A 10 -5.75 -0.26 -0.60
N LEU A 11 -5.47 0.42 -1.72
CA LEU A 11 -4.25 1.21 -1.90
C LEU A 11 -4.11 2.24 -0.78
N PHE A 12 -5.13 3.06 -0.57
CA PHE A 12 -5.07 4.12 0.43
C PHE A 12 -5.06 3.58 1.86
N GLN A 13 -5.81 2.52 2.14
CA GLN A 13 -5.80 1.87 3.45
C GLN A 13 -4.43 1.27 3.76
N PHE A 14 -3.78 0.65 2.77
CA PHE A 14 -2.44 0.09 2.94
C PHE A 14 -1.40 1.17 3.24
N LEU A 15 -1.41 2.28 2.49
CA LEU A 15 -0.51 3.40 2.73
C LEU A 15 -0.74 4.03 4.10
N HIS A 16 -2.01 4.17 4.50
CA HIS A 16 -2.36 4.70 5.82
C HIS A 16 -1.89 3.78 6.95
N ASP A 17 -2.09 2.46 6.83
CA ASP A 17 -1.61 1.47 7.79
C ASP A 17 -0.08 1.47 7.91
N VAL A 18 0.64 1.73 6.81
CA VAL A 18 2.09 1.87 6.79
C VAL A 18 2.51 3.14 7.52
N GLU A 19 1.87 4.27 7.23
CA GLU A 19 2.16 5.55 7.89
C GLU A 19 1.87 5.51 9.39
N GLU A 20 0.75 4.92 9.81
CA GLU A 20 0.33 4.83 11.23
C GLU A 20 1.32 4.00 12.07
N LYS A 21 1.92 2.96 11.49
CA LYS A 21 2.84 2.05 12.21
C LYS A 21 4.27 2.57 12.30
N MET A 22 4.58 3.67 11.63
CA MET A 22 5.93 4.21 11.59
C MET A 22 6.20 5.09 12.80
N SER A 23 7.34 4.84 13.45
CA SER A 23 7.78 5.63 14.60
C SER A 23 8.27 7.02 14.15
N LYS A 24 8.32 7.98 15.08
CA LYS A 24 8.94 9.29 14.85
C LYS A 24 10.40 9.18 14.44
N GLU A 25 11.09 8.07 14.78
CA GLU A 25 12.46 7.83 14.32
C GLU A 25 12.55 7.51 12.82
N GLU A 26 11.50 7.01 12.18
CA GLU A 26 11.48 6.67 10.75
C GLU A 26 11.09 7.88 9.88
N GLN A 27 10.69 8.98 10.51
CA GLN A 27 10.62 10.30 9.88
C GLN A 27 12.01 10.97 9.74
N LYS A 28 13.07 10.34 10.27
CA LYS A 28 14.43 10.83 10.09
C LYS A 28 14.83 10.79 8.61
N GLN A 29 15.66 11.74 8.23
CA GLN A 29 16.16 11.87 6.88
C GLN A 29 17.14 10.74 6.53
N VAL A 30 16.91 10.13 5.38
CA VAL A 30 17.78 9.22 4.66
C VAL A 30 18.43 10.01 3.53
N MET A 31 19.75 9.84 3.39
CA MET A 31 20.52 10.49 2.34
C MET A 31 20.56 9.58 1.12
N ILE A 32 20.10 10.11 -0.01
CA ILE A 32 20.23 9.43 -1.30
C ILE A 32 21.54 9.89 -1.94
N GLU A 33 22.52 9.00 -1.94
CA GLU A 33 23.82 9.22 -2.56
C GLU A 33 23.80 8.87 -4.06
N LYS A 34 24.75 9.42 -4.82
CA LYS A 34 24.92 9.19 -6.28
C LYS A 34 23.71 9.65 -7.12
N ALA A 35 22.94 10.61 -6.63
CA ALA A 35 21.94 11.28 -7.44
C ALA A 35 22.63 12.32 -8.35
N ILE A 36 22.40 12.25 -9.66
CA ILE A 36 22.96 13.21 -10.61
C ILE A 36 21.92 14.27 -10.92
N ASN A 37 22.25 15.53 -10.67
CA ASN A 37 21.42 16.64 -11.14
C ASN A 37 21.65 16.82 -12.64
N LEU A 38 20.68 16.43 -13.48
CA LEU A 38 20.81 16.50 -14.95
C LEU A 38 20.99 17.93 -15.49
N LYS A 39 20.62 18.96 -14.73
CA LYS A 39 20.80 20.37 -15.13
C LYS A 39 22.20 20.87 -14.80
N LEU A 40 22.76 20.45 -13.68
CA LEU A 40 24.07 20.89 -13.19
C LEU A 40 25.19 19.88 -13.52
N MET A 41 24.83 18.68 -13.98
CA MET A 41 25.71 17.54 -14.28
C MET A 41 26.69 17.20 -13.14
N CYS A 42 26.29 17.43 -11.89
CA CYS A 42 27.10 17.16 -10.70
C CYS A 42 26.36 16.23 -9.72
N ASP A 43 27.13 15.61 -8.84
CA ASP A 43 26.60 14.85 -7.70
C ASP A 43 25.77 15.79 -6.82
N TYR A 44 24.55 15.35 -6.54
CA TYR A 44 23.59 16.05 -5.72
C TYR A 44 23.16 15.13 -4.58
N VAL A 45 22.87 15.75 -3.45
CA VAL A 45 22.43 15.05 -2.25
C VAL A 45 20.96 15.36 -2.06
N VAL A 46 20.12 14.33 -2.11
CA VAL A 46 18.68 14.44 -1.85
C VAL A 46 18.41 13.81 -0.49
N SER A 47 17.69 14.52 0.36
CA SER A 47 17.17 13.98 1.62
C SER A 47 15.71 13.56 1.42
N CYS A 48 15.39 12.31 1.74
CA CYS A 48 14.01 11.82 1.85
C CYS A 48 13.84 11.19 3.23
N SER A 49 12.67 11.26 3.87
CA SER A 49 12.46 10.45 5.08
C SER A 49 12.43 8.96 4.72
N TYR A 50 12.73 8.08 5.68
CA TYR A 50 12.62 6.64 5.46
C TYR A 50 11.18 6.27 5.05
N LEU A 51 10.19 6.89 5.72
CA LEU A 51 8.78 6.78 5.37
C LEU A 51 8.49 7.15 3.90
N ASP A 52 9.05 8.24 3.39
CA ASP A 52 8.84 8.64 1.99
C ASP A 52 9.30 7.55 1.02
N ILE A 53 10.47 6.95 1.29
CA ILE A 53 11.01 5.87 0.44
C ILE A 53 10.12 4.63 0.51
N VAL A 54 9.65 4.26 1.71
CA VAL A 54 8.71 3.15 1.90
C VAL A 54 7.41 3.40 1.12
N LEU A 55 6.83 4.59 1.21
CA LEU A 55 5.60 4.93 0.48
C LEU A 55 5.81 4.89 -1.04
N ILE A 56 6.97 5.34 -1.53
CA ILE A 56 7.32 5.23 -2.96
C ILE A 56 7.38 3.76 -3.38
N ILE A 57 8.02 2.89 -2.59
CA ILE A 57 8.08 1.44 -2.88
C ILE A 57 6.67 0.85 -2.95
N CYS A 58 5.84 1.14 -1.95
CA CYS A 58 4.45 0.68 -1.89
C CYS A 58 3.66 1.12 -3.12
N MET A 59 3.74 2.41 -3.47
CA MET A 59 3.08 2.98 -4.63
C MET A 59 3.49 2.31 -5.94
N LEU A 60 4.80 2.05 -6.14
CA LEU A 60 5.29 1.40 -7.35
C LEU A 60 4.76 -0.04 -7.48
N ARG A 61 4.80 -0.82 -6.38
CA ARG A 61 4.30 -2.21 -6.36
C ARG A 61 2.80 -2.28 -6.61
N ASP A 62 2.04 -1.43 -5.92
CA ASP A 62 0.59 -1.40 -6.06
C ASP A 62 0.15 -0.90 -7.43
N TYR A 63 0.84 0.10 -7.99
CA TYR A 63 0.59 0.56 -9.35
C TYR A 63 0.83 -0.54 -10.37
N VAL A 64 1.96 -1.25 -10.28
CA VAL A 64 2.25 -2.39 -11.17
C VAL A 64 1.14 -3.43 -11.11
N ARG A 65 0.73 -3.83 -9.90
CA ARG A 65 -0.36 -4.80 -9.71
C ARG A 65 -1.67 -4.30 -10.32
N MET A 66 -2.02 -3.04 -10.08
CA MET A 66 -3.27 -2.46 -10.57
C MET A 66 -3.30 -2.43 -12.11
N VAL A 67 -2.18 -2.05 -12.75
CA VAL A 67 -2.10 -2.02 -14.21
C VAL A 67 -2.07 -3.44 -14.80
N ASP A 68 -1.36 -4.38 -14.17
CA ASP A 68 -1.39 -5.81 -14.54
C ASP A 68 -2.83 -6.36 -14.55
N GLU A 69 -3.71 -5.87 -13.67
CA GLU A 69 -5.10 -6.31 -13.62
C GLU A 69 -6.01 -5.61 -14.64
N ILE A 70 -5.82 -4.29 -14.86
CA ILE A 70 -6.69 -3.48 -15.73
C ILE A 70 -6.31 -3.61 -17.21
N ARG A 71 -5.02 -3.75 -17.52
CA ARG A 71 -4.47 -3.68 -18.89
C ARG A 71 -3.56 -4.87 -19.20
N ARG A 72 -4.09 -6.09 -19.03
CA ARG A 72 -3.34 -7.35 -19.27
C ARG A 72 -2.72 -7.45 -20.66
N ASP A 73 -3.40 -6.91 -21.67
CA ASP A 73 -3.00 -7.07 -23.08
C ASP A 73 -2.24 -5.84 -23.64
N ASP A 74 -1.87 -4.88 -22.79
CA ASP A 74 -1.11 -3.72 -23.24
C ASP A 74 0.36 -4.10 -23.48
N ILE A 75 0.77 -4.03 -24.75
CA ILE A 75 2.12 -4.40 -25.19
C ILE A 75 3.17 -3.44 -24.63
N GLN A 76 2.88 -2.14 -24.54
CA GLN A 76 3.85 -1.16 -24.01
C GLN A 76 4.06 -1.36 -22.52
N TRP A 77 2.98 -1.68 -21.80
CA TRP A 77 3.05 -2.05 -20.40
C TRP A 77 3.89 -3.31 -20.19
N SER A 78 3.51 -4.42 -20.82
CA SER A 78 4.14 -5.73 -20.63
C SER A 78 5.59 -5.78 -21.08
N ALA A 79 5.93 -5.13 -22.20
CA ALA A 79 7.27 -5.20 -22.78
C ALA A 79 8.29 -4.23 -22.13
N TYR A 80 7.84 -3.18 -21.43
CA TYR A 80 8.75 -2.14 -20.97
C TYR A 80 8.45 -1.64 -19.55
N TYR A 81 7.26 -1.07 -19.32
CA TYR A 81 7.01 -0.34 -18.07
C TYR A 81 6.87 -1.25 -16.85
N ARG A 82 6.30 -2.44 -17.02
CA ARG A 82 6.12 -3.41 -15.94
C ARG A 82 7.44 -3.74 -15.25
N ASP A 83 8.39 -4.29 -16.01
CA ASP A 83 9.72 -4.67 -15.50
C ASP A 83 10.51 -3.46 -14.98
N LYS A 84 10.40 -2.30 -15.66
CA LYS A 84 11.07 -1.06 -15.22
C LYS A 84 10.62 -0.63 -13.83
N PHE A 85 9.32 -0.61 -13.56
CA PHE A 85 8.79 -0.22 -12.25
C PHE A 85 9.01 -1.29 -11.18
N THR A 86 8.88 -2.58 -11.53
CA THR A 86 9.22 -3.68 -10.63
C THR A 86 10.67 -3.59 -10.16
N ARG A 87 11.63 -3.48 -11.07
CA ARG A 87 13.06 -3.36 -10.72
C ARG A 87 13.38 -2.09 -9.94
N MET A 88 12.67 -0.99 -10.20
CA MET A 88 12.83 0.23 -9.43
C MET A 88 12.39 0.01 -7.97
N ALA A 89 11.24 -0.63 -7.76
CA ALA A 89 10.77 -0.98 -6.42
C ALA A 89 11.71 -1.98 -5.73
N ASP A 90 12.18 -3.02 -6.43
CA ASP A 90 13.12 -4.02 -5.90
C ASP A 90 14.40 -3.34 -5.39
N ARG A 91 15.02 -2.49 -6.22
CA ARG A 91 16.25 -1.77 -5.85
C ARG A 91 16.07 -0.88 -4.64
N LEU A 92 14.96 -0.13 -4.57
CA LEU A 92 14.67 0.74 -3.42
C LEU A 92 14.45 -0.11 -2.16
N SER A 93 13.66 -1.19 -2.26
CA SER A 93 13.42 -2.12 -1.15
C SER A 93 14.71 -2.74 -0.62
N GLU A 94 15.59 -3.22 -1.50
CA GLU A 94 16.88 -3.81 -1.11
C GLU A 94 17.79 -2.80 -0.40
N GLN A 95 17.83 -1.56 -0.88
CA GLN A 95 18.67 -0.50 -0.29
C GLN A 95 18.26 -0.12 1.14
N ILE A 96 16.98 -0.27 1.48
CA ILE A 96 16.44 0.09 2.81
C ILE A 96 15.99 -1.12 3.63
N GLU A 97 16.29 -2.33 3.14
CA GLU A 97 15.91 -3.62 3.73
C GLU A 97 14.40 -3.75 4.02
N TYR A 98 13.56 -3.13 3.19
CA TYR A 98 12.12 -3.11 3.37
C TYR A 98 11.43 -4.28 2.65
N ASN A 99 10.68 -5.08 3.40
CA ASN A 99 9.89 -6.20 2.86
C ASN A 99 8.43 -5.78 2.62
N TYR A 100 8.11 -5.43 1.37
CA TYR A 100 6.77 -5.06 0.93
C TYR A 100 5.76 -6.20 1.11
N ASP A 101 6.09 -7.44 0.73
CA ASP A 101 5.14 -8.56 0.78
C ASP A 101 4.71 -8.85 2.23
N ALA A 102 5.65 -8.82 3.18
CA ALA A 102 5.34 -8.97 4.60
C ALA A 102 4.47 -7.81 5.14
N ALA A 103 4.68 -6.58 4.66
CA ALA A 103 3.82 -5.45 5.02
C ALA A 103 2.40 -5.62 4.46
N LYS A 104 2.27 -6.04 3.20
CA LYS A 104 1.00 -6.28 2.54
C LYS A 104 0.20 -7.39 3.22
N GLU A 105 0.82 -8.53 3.54
CA GLU A 105 0.15 -9.64 4.22
C GLU A 105 -0.39 -9.22 5.60
N ARG A 106 0.36 -8.40 6.35
CA ARG A 106 -0.11 -7.85 7.62
C ARG A 106 -1.33 -6.95 7.46
N CYS A 107 -1.38 -6.14 6.40
CA CYS A 107 -2.53 -5.29 6.11
C CYS A 107 -3.76 -6.12 5.69
N LEU A 108 -3.57 -7.11 4.80
CA LEU A 108 -4.65 -8.03 4.41
C LEU A 108 -5.20 -8.80 5.61
N ALA A 109 -4.34 -9.28 6.51
CA ALA A 109 -4.76 -9.95 7.73
C ALA A 109 -5.54 -9.03 8.69
N LYS A 110 -5.17 -7.73 8.77
CA LYS A 110 -5.93 -6.74 9.57
C LYS A 110 -7.31 -6.51 8.96
N ARG A 111 -7.38 -6.33 7.65
CA ARG A 111 -8.65 -6.19 6.91
C ARG A 111 -9.57 -7.40 7.11
N GLN A 112 -9.05 -8.62 6.95
CA GLN A 112 -9.85 -9.84 7.17
C GLN A 112 -10.40 -9.92 8.60
N LYS A 113 -9.62 -9.51 9.60
CA LYS A 113 -10.08 -9.43 11.00
C LYS A 113 -11.16 -8.37 11.19
N GLU A 114 -11.02 -7.20 10.57
CA GLU A 114 -12.02 -6.13 10.63
C GLU A 114 -13.33 -6.51 9.93
N GLU A 115 -13.24 -7.15 8.76
CA GLU A 115 -14.41 -7.71 8.05
C GLU A 115 -15.10 -8.79 8.89
N THR A 116 -14.34 -9.72 9.49
CA THR A 116 -14.89 -10.77 10.38
C THR A 116 -15.53 -10.16 11.64
N ALA A 117 -14.90 -9.16 12.25
CA ALA A 117 -15.44 -8.50 13.43
C ALA A 117 -16.71 -7.69 13.14
N ARG A 118 -16.79 -7.09 11.94
CA ARG A 118 -17.97 -6.35 11.46
C ARG A 118 -19.13 -7.29 11.20
N ASP A 119 -18.89 -8.45 10.58
CA ASP A 119 -19.88 -9.49 10.33
C ASP A 119 -20.49 -10.02 11.64
N ILE A 120 -19.65 -10.32 12.64
CA ILE A 120 -20.09 -10.73 13.99
C ILE A 120 -20.92 -9.62 14.68
N GLY A 121 -20.52 -8.35 14.54
CA GLY A 121 -21.23 -7.21 15.13
C GLY A 121 -22.59 -6.95 14.49
N GLU A 122 -22.68 -7.10 13.16
CA GLU A 122 -23.92 -6.98 12.39
C GLU A 122 -24.88 -8.12 12.73
N ASP A 123 -24.38 -9.34 12.87
CA ASP A 123 -25.15 -10.50 13.32
C ASP A 123 -25.67 -10.31 14.74
N ALA A 124 -24.82 -9.86 15.67
CA ALA A 124 -25.22 -9.60 17.06
C ALA A 124 -26.27 -8.50 17.16
N MET A 125 -26.15 -7.43 16.37
CA MET A 125 -27.13 -6.34 16.32
C MET A 125 -28.46 -6.81 15.70
N THR A 126 -28.39 -7.61 14.63
CA THR A 126 -29.56 -8.18 13.96
C THR A 126 -30.32 -9.14 14.88
N LEU A 127 -29.60 -9.99 15.63
CA LEU A 127 -30.17 -10.84 16.67
C LEU A 127 -30.84 -10.00 17.77
N ALA A 128 -30.18 -8.96 18.28
CA ALA A 128 -30.75 -8.09 19.31
C ALA A 128 -32.04 -7.38 18.86
N VAL A 129 -32.11 -6.93 17.59
CA VAL A 129 -33.32 -6.31 17.02
C VAL A 129 -34.46 -7.33 16.85
N LYS A 130 -34.15 -8.56 16.42
CA LYS A 130 -35.14 -9.65 16.31
C LYS A 130 -35.72 -10.03 17.68
N TYR A 131 -34.90 -10.13 18.72
CA TYR A 131 -35.38 -10.41 20.08
C TYR A 131 -36.03 -9.20 20.76
N GLY A 132 -35.66 -7.97 20.37
CA GLY A 132 -36.28 -6.74 20.87
C GLY A 132 -37.69 -6.49 20.33
N LYS A 133 -37.99 -6.88 19.08
CA LYS A 133 -39.33 -6.75 18.48
C LYS A 133 -40.34 -7.79 18.99
N GLY A 134 -39.90 -8.87 19.64
CA GLY A 134 -40.76 -9.88 20.26
C GLY A 134 -41.33 -9.49 21.64
N LYS A 135 -40.88 -8.38 22.24
CA LYS A 135 -41.41 -7.82 23.49
C LYS A 135 -42.20 -6.54 23.21
N LYS A 136 -43.36 -6.66 22.56
CA LYS A 136 -44.44 -5.67 22.74
C LYS A 136 -45.60 -6.40 23.42
N LYS A 137 -45.77 -6.09 24.71
CA LYS A 137 -47.04 -6.24 25.43
C LYS A 137 -48.06 -5.25 24.85
#